data_AF-A0A1U8A0T5-F1
#
_entry.id   AF-A0A1U8A0T5-F1
#
_cell.length_a   1.000
_cell.length_b   1.000
_cell.length_c   1.000
_cell.angle_alpha   90.00
_cell.angle_beta   90.00
_cell.angle_gamma   90.00
#
_symmetry.space_group_name_H-M   'P 1'
#
loop_
_entity.id
_entity.type
_entity.pdbx_description
1 polymer ?
#
loop_
_entity_poly.entity_id
_entity_poly.type
_entity_poly.pdbx_seq_one_letter_code
_entity_poly.pdbx_strand_id
1 'polypeptide(L)'
;MALYSLNFYIPPLVSLSPVSLTKSRCSGVLVNLPNLSLLLHTHSPNLSSSCFRKPIPAKISIELLRATAQQKYVYPDPIPEFAEAETQKFRDQLLKKLLKDKATFGDDLHTVVDVCVEIFRDFLHKEYGGPGTLLVEPFTDMLVALREKKLPGAPVAARAAILWAQNYVDKDWELWNCKPPK
;
A
#
# COMPACT_ATOMS: atom_id res chain seq x y z
N MET A 1 20.37 7.25 -38.31
CA MET A 1 20.23 7.06 -36.86
C MET A 1 19.32 8.15 -36.33
N ALA A 2 18.04 7.86 -36.14
CA ALA A 2 17.09 8.80 -35.56
C ALA A 2 16.82 8.38 -34.11
N LEU A 3 17.15 9.27 -33.17
CA LEU A 3 16.87 9.09 -31.74
C LEU A 3 15.41 9.46 -31.50
N TYR A 4 14.60 8.49 -31.08
CA TYR A 4 13.23 8.74 -30.64
C TYR A 4 13.25 9.11 -29.15
N SER A 5 13.11 10.40 -28.85
CA SER A 5 12.82 10.87 -27.49
C SER A 5 11.38 10.52 -27.13
N LEU A 6 11.20 9.56 -26.22
CA LEU A 6 9.92 9.28 -25.55
C LEU A 6 9.64 10.38 -24.52
N ASN A 7 8.92 11.43 -24.95
CA ASN A 7 8.34 12.38 -24.02
C ASN A 7 7.11 11.75 -23.34
N PHE A 8 7.27 11.32 -22.09
CA PHE A 8 6.15 10.98 -21.21
C PHE A 8 5.45 12.28 -20.79
N TYR A 9 4.31 12.57 -21.43
CA TYR A 9 3.42 13.64 -20.99
C TYR A 9 2.57 13.13 -19.82
N ILE A 10 2.90 13.59 -18.61
CA ILE A 10 2.09 13.37 -17.40
C ILE A 10 1.21 14.62 -17.21
N PRO A 11 -0.12 14.54 -17.40
CA PRO A 11 -0.99 15.67 -17.12
C PRO A 11 -1.11 15.91 -15.60
N PRO A 12 -1.25 17.18 -15.16
CA PRO A 12 -1.36 17.52 -13.74
C PRO A 12 -2.68 17.05 -13.13
N LEU A 13 -2.59 16.53 -11.89
CA LEU A 13 -3.71 16.12 -11.04
C LEU A 13 -4.69 17.27 -10.83
N VAL A 14 -5.93 17.08 -11.27
CA VAL A 14 -7.06 17.93 -10.91
C VAL A 14 -7.40 17.71 -9.43
N SER A 15 -7.35 18.81 -8.66
CA SER A 15 -7.73 18.89 -7.26
C SER A 15 -9.20 18.52 -7.08
N LEU A 16 -9.47 17.43 -6.36
CA LEU A 16 -10.81 17.06 -5.91
C LEU A 16 -11.05 17.65 -4.52
N SER A 17 -12.03 18.55 -4.42
CA SER A 17 -12.54 19.12 -3.18
C SER A 17 -13.08 18.02 -2.24
N PRO A 18 -13.02 18.22 -0.90
CA PRO A 18 -13.43 17.20 0.06
C PRO A 18 -14.96 17.04 0.11
N VAL A 19 -15.41 15.79 -0.09
CA VAL A 19 -16.75 15.34 0.29
C VAL A 19 -16.78 15.12 1.79
N SER A 20 -17.59 15.93 2.47
CA SER A 20 -17.98 15.70 3.86
C SER A 20 -19.15 14.71 3.90
N LEU A 21 -19.04 13.59 4.61
CA LEU A 21 -20.15 13.10 5.44
C LEU A 21 -19.78 11.98 6.43
N THR A 22 -20.15 12.27 7.69
CA THR A 22 -20.60 11.39 8.78
C THR A 22 -19.70 10.29 9.33
N LYS A 23 -19.20 10.60 10.53
CA LYS A 23 -18.49 9.79 11.50
C LYS A 23 -19.48 8.81 12.19
N SER A 24 -19.33 7.50 11.95
CA SER A 24 -19.91 6.47 12.83
C SER A 24 -18.94 6.14 13.96
N ARG A 25 -19.48 5.98 15.16
CA ARG A 25 -18.80 6.00 16.45
C ARG A 25 -18.51 4.56 16.91
N CYS A 26 -17.23 4.22 17.04
CA CYS A 26 -16.78 3.21 17.99
C CYS A 26 -15.80 3.87 18.97
N SER A 27 -16.09 3.70 20.25
CA SER A 27 -15.38 4.33 21.38
C SER A 27 -14.07 3.61 21.66
N GLY A 28 -12.97 4.33 21.88
CA GLY A 28 -11.76 3.74 22.44
C GLY A 28 -10.45 4.48 22.15
N VAL A 29 -9.99 5.23 23.17
CA VAL A 29 -8.59 5.54 23.54
C VAL A 29 -7.75 6.40 22.57
N LEU A 30 -7.56 7.66 22.98
CA LEU A 30 -6.56 8.60 22.46
C LEU A 30 -5.16 8.22 22.98
N VAL A 31 -4.23 7.89 22.08
CA VAL A 31 -2.79 8.07 22.31
C VAL A 31 -2.27 9.13 21.33
N ASN A 32 -1.89 10.28 21.88
CA ASN A 32 -1.25 11.37 21.13
C ASN A 32 0.15 10.95 20.71
N LEU A 33 0.46 11.04 19.42
CA LEU A 33 1.82 10.97 18.91
C LEU A 33 2.35 12.41 18.72
N PRO A 34 3.45 12.83 19.36
CA PRO A 34 3.95 14.18 19.19
C PRO A 34 4.67 14.33 17.83
N ASN A 35 4.42 15.50 17.25
CA ASN A 35 4.88 16.00 15.97
C ASN A 35 6.41 16.20 15.97
N LEU A 36 7.12 15.65 14.97
CA LEU A 36 8.55 15.86 14.77
C LEU A 36 8.77 17.13 13.93
N SER A 37 8.77 18.28 14.59
CA SER A 37 9.15 19.56 13.98
C SER A 37 10.58 19.93 14.38
N LEU A 38 11.53 19.69 13.47
CA LEU A 38 12.88 20.26 13.54
C LEU A 38 12.80 21.75 13.24
N LEU A 39 12.79 22.59 14.28
CA LEU A 39 13.05 24.02 14.16
C LEU A 39 14.44 24.31 14.76
N LEU A 40 15.41 24.56 13.88
CA LEU A 40 16.64 25.25 14.25
C LEU A 40 16.27 26.68 14.64
N HIS A 41 16.31 26.99 15.94
CA HIS A 41 16.29 28.36 16.43
C HIS A 41 17.57 28.62 17.21
N THR A 42 18.43 29.42 16.58
CA THR A 42 19.62 30.02 17.16
C THR A 42 19.21 31.13 18.13
N HIS A 43 19.35 30.90 19.43
CA HIS A 43 19.32 31.97 20.42
C HIS A 43 20.47 31.81 21.41
N SER A 44 21.45 32.69 21.26
CA SER A 44 22.51 32.96 22.23
C SER A 44 21.91 33.56 23.51
N PRO A 45 22.49 33.26 24.67
CA PRO A 45 22.73 34.33 25.64
C PRO A 45 24.16 34.34 26.18
N ASN A 46 24.62 35.56 26.48
CA ASN A 46 25.96 35.89 26.91
C ASN A 46 26.08 35.86 28.47
N LEU A 47 27.33 35.72 28.90
CA LEU A 47 27.95 35.48 30.21
C LEU A 47 27.40 36.15 31.49
N SER A 48 27.42 35.37 32.59
CA SER A 48 28.11 35.64 33.89
C SER A 48 27.70 34.59 34.93
N SER A 49 28.49 34.07 35.89
CA SER A 49 29.92 34.08 36.21
C SER A 49 30.15 33.01 37.32
N SER A 50 31.40 32.51 37.43
CA SER A 50 32.03 31.85 38.60
C SER A 50 31.83 30.34 38.90
N CYS A 51 32.88 29.57 38.53
CA CYS A 51 33.66 28.54 39.27
C CYS A 51 32.90 27.41 40.01
N PHE A 52 33.15 26.12 39.79
CA PHE A 52 34.41 25.39 40.01
C PHE A 52 34.55 24.15 39.09
N ARG A 53 35.78 23.87 38.62
CA ARG A 53 36.14 22.66 37.86
C ARG A 53 36.53 21.51 38.79
N LYS A 54 36.09 20.29 38.46
CA LYS A 54 36.85 19.04 38.71
C LYS A 54 36.65 18.08 37.52
N PRO A 55 37.70 17.45 36.97
CA PRO A 55 37.57 16.49 35.88
C PRO A 55 37.29 15.08 36.42
N ILE A 56 36.35 14.36 35.81
CA ILE A 56 36.17 12.92 36.04
C ILE A 56 36.42 12.21 34.70
N PRO A 57 37.35 11.23 34.61
CA PRO A 57 37.56 10.46 33.41
C PRO A 57 36.56 9.30 33.39
N ALA A 58 35.40 9.49 32.77
CA ALA A 58 34.50 8.38 32.51
C ALA A 58 34.91 7.70 31.20
N LYS A 59 35.48 6.50 31.33
CA LYS A 59 35.79 5.58 30.23
C LYS A 59 34.56 5.41 29.35
N ILE A 60 34.65 5.86 28.09
CA ILE A 60 33.68 5.52 27.05
C ILE A 60 33.94 4.06 26.69
N SER A 61 33.28 3.13 27.38
CA SER A 61 33.10 1.78 26.86
C SER A 61 32.14 1.90 25.68
N ILE A 62 32.70 1.90 24.46
CA ILE A 62 31.91 1.61 23.27
C ILE A 62 31.54 0.13 23.37
N GLU A 63 30.40 -0.13 24.00
CA GLU A 63 29.77 -1.45 23.93
C GLU A 63 29.30 -1.61 22.49
N LEU A 64 30.09 -2.37 21.73
CA LEU A 64 29.79 -2.73 20.35
C LEU A 64 28.47 -3.54 20.37
N LEU A 65 27.36 -2.86 20.09
CA LEU A 65 26.06 -3.46 19.90
C LEU A 65 26.16 -4.50 18.77
N ARG A 66 26.31 -5.77 19.17
CA ARG A 66 26.21 -6.90 18.25
C ARG A 66 24.79 -6.87 17.68
N ALA A 67 24.67 -6.65 16.37
CA ALA A 67 23.41 -6.76 15.67
C ALA A 67 22.78 -8.13 15.98
N THR A 68 21.60 -8.12 16.60
CA THR A 68 20.81 -9.33 16.81
C THR A 68 20.50 -9.94 15.44
N ALA A 69 20.59 -11.26 15.32
CA ALA A 69 20.20 -11.96 14.11
C ALA A 69 18.78 -11.50 13.72
N GLN A 70 18.61 -11.03 12.48
CA GLN A 70 17.31 -10.62 11.96
C GLN A 70 16.34 -11.77 12.19
N GLN A 71 15.34 -11.57 13.06
CA GLN A 71 14.24 -12.52 13.15
C GLN A 71 13.57 -12.50 11.79
N LYS A 72 13.77 -13.56 11.01
CA LYS A 72 13.10 -13.77 9.73
C LYS A 72 11.62 -13.84 10.05
N TYR A 73 10.92 -12.75 9.80
CA TYR A 73 9.47 -12.72 9.92
C TYR A 73 8.90 -13.76 8.96
N VAL A 74 8.24 -14.78 9.52
CA VAL A 74 7.56 -15.82 8.74
C VAL A 74 6.12 -15.39 8.62
N TYR A 75 5.71 -15.19 7.37
CA TYR A 75 4.36 -14.81 7.04
C TYR A 75 3.43 -16.01 7.31
N PRO A 76 2.28 -15.86 7.98
CA PRO A 76 1.32 -16.95 8.13
C PRO A 76 0.83 -17.45 6.76
N ASP A 77 0.48 -18.73 6.67
CA ASP A 77 -0.03 -19.28 5.41
C ASP A 77 -1.28 -18.51 4.94
N PRO A 78 -1.44 -18.27 3.63
CA PRO A 78 -2.61 -17.60 3.07
C PRO A 78 -3.91 -18.29 3.49
N ILE A 79 -4.93 -17.51 3.87
CA ILE A 79 -6.24 -18.05 4.29
C ILE A 79 -7.11 -18.28 3.04
N PRO A 80 -7.38 -19.55 2.63
CA PRO A 80 -8.05 -19.84 1.36
C PRO A 80 -9.49 -19.29 1.30
N GLU A 81 -10.23 -19.31 2.41
CA GLU A 81 -11.61 -18.83 2.46
C GLU A 81 -11.69 -17.32 2.30
N PHE A 82 -10.72 -16.59 2.86
CA PHE A 82 -10.60 -15.15 2.64
C PHE A 82 -10.25 -14.88 1.18
N ALA A 83 -9.27 -15.60 0.63
CA ALA A 83 -8.82 -15.42 -0.73
C ALA A 83 -9.95 -15.62 -1.75
N GLU A 84 -10.79 -16.65 -1.58
CA GLU A 84 -11.96 -16.88 -2.44
C GLU A 84 -13.01 -15.75 -2.32
N ALA A 85 -13.36 -15.36 -1.08
CA ALA A 85 -14.33 -14.30 -0.84
C ALA A 85 -13.87 -12.95 -1.41
N GLU A 86 -12.60 -12.62 -1.23
CA GLU A 86 -12.00 -11.36 -1.67
C GLU A 86 -11.80 -11.34 -3.20
N THR A 87 -11.47 -12.48 -3.80
CA THR A 87 -11.40 -12.65 -5.26
C THR A 87 -12.75 -12.39 -5.92
N GLN A 88 -13.84 -12.90 -5.34
CA GLN A 88 -15.18 -12.66 -5.88
C GLN A 88 -15.57 -11.18 -5.79
N LYS A 89 -15.27 -10.53 -4.66
CA LYS A 89 -15.49 -9.09 -4.47
C LYS A 89 -14.68 -8.27 -5.46
N PHE A 90 -13.43 -8.65 -5.70
CA PHE A 90 -12.55 -8.04 -6.70
C PHE A 90 -13.13 -8.14 -8.10
N ARG A 91 -13.57 -9.34 -8.53
CA ARG A 91 -14.20 -9.58 -9.84
C ARG A 91 -15.36 -8.62 -10.08
N ASP A 92 -16.30 -8.55 -9.14
CA ASP A 92 -17.50 -7.72 -9.27
C ASP A 92 -17.17 -6.23 -9.33
N GLN A 93 -16.23 -5.79 -8.49
CA GLN A 93 -15.81 -4.39 -8.42
C GLN A 93 -15.02 -3.98 -9.67
N LEU A 94 -14.11 -4.83 -10.15
CA LEU A 94 -13.35 -4.57 -11.36
C LEU A 94 -14.28 -4.48 -12.57
N LEU A 95 -15.17 -5.46 -12.76
CA LEU A 95 -16.15 -5.45 -13.84
C LEU A 95 -17.00 -4.17 -13.80
N LYS A 96 -17.52 -3.80 -12.62
CA LYS A 96 -18.29 -2.56 -12.42
C LYS A 96 -17.49 -1.31 -12.78
N LYS A 97 -16.19 -1.27 -12.49
CA LYS A 97 -15.33 -0.14 -12.82
C LYS A 97 -15.08 -0.06 -14.33
N LEU A 98 -14.74 -1.18 -14.96
CA LEU A 98 -14.38 -1.23 -16.38
C LEU A 98 -15.61 -1.08 -17.30
N LEU A 99 -16.80 -1.48 -16.84
CA LEU A 99 -18.07 -1.22 -17.55
C LEU A 99 -18.31 0.26 -17.85
N LYS A 100 -17.75 1.18 -17.04
CA LYS A 100 -17.86 2.62 -17.29
C LYS A 100 -17.13 3.07 -18.54
N ASP A 101 -16.08 2.34 -18.93
CA ASP A 101 -15.29 2.54 -20.14
C ASP A 101 -15.56 1.44 -21.17
N LYS A 102 -16.84 1.02 -21.31
CA LYS A 102 -17.23 -0.05 -22.26
C LYS A 102 -16.73 0.21 -23.69
N ALA A 103 -16.60 1.48 -24.11
CA ALA A 103 -16.06 1.84 -25.42
C ALA A 103 -14.60 1.36 -25.63
N THR A 104 -13.81 1.27 -24.56
CA THR A 104 -12.42 0.78 -24.61
C THR A 104 -12.39 -0.74 -24.70
N PHE A 105 -13.21 -1.44 -23.91
CA PHE A 105 -13.12 -2.88 -23.73
C PHE A 105 -13.97 -3.69 -24.72
N GLY A 106 -15.04 -3.11 -25.26
CA GLY A 106 -15.93 -3.79 -26.21
C GLY A 106 -16.43 -5.13 -25.68
N ASP A 107 -16.28 -6.17 -26.50
CA ASP A 107 -16.69 -7.54 -26.19
C ASP A 107 -15.64 -8.30 -25.34
N ASP A 108 -14.40 -7.81 -25.31
CA ASP A 108 -13.28 -8.42 -24.56
C ASP A 108 -13.33 -8.10 -23.05
N LEU A 109 -14.30 -7.31 -22.60
CA LEU A 109 -14.42 -6.86 -21.21
C LEU A 109 -14.37 -8.01 -20.20
N HIS A 110 -15.13 -9.08 -20.45
CA HIS A 110 -15.16 -10.23 -19.54
C HIS A 110 -13.82 -10.95 -19.51
N THR A 111 -13.18 -11.14 -20.67
CA THR A 111 -11.86 -11.76 -20.78
C THR A 111 -10.79 -10.94 -20.04
N VAL A 112 -10.82 -9.61 -20.14
CA VAL A 112 -9.91 -8.73 -19.38
C VAL A 112 -10.09 -8.93 -17.88
N VAL A 113 -11.35 -8.95 -17.40
CA VAL A 113 -11.65 -9.17 -15.99
C VAL A 113 -11.17 -10.55 -15.54
N ASP A 114 -11.43 -11.60 -16.30
CA ASP A 114 -11.03 -12.96 -15.97
C ASP A 114 -9.51 -13.09 -15.82
N VAL A 115 -8.72 -12.51 -16.73
CA VAL A 115 -7.25 -12.50 -16.62
C VAL A 115 -6.77 -11.78 -15.35
N CYS A 116 -7.35 -10.62 -15.03
CA CYS A 116 -6.99 -9.92 -13.79
C CYS A 116 -7.38 -10.73 -12.55
N VAL A 117 -8.54 -11.38 -12.57
CA VAL A 117 -9.06 -12.19 -11.47
C VAL A 117 -8.19 -13.41 -11.22
N GLU A 118 -7.75 -14.11 -12.27
CA GLU A 118 -6.85 -15.26 -12.15
C GLU A 118 -5.54 -14.88 -11.46
N ILE A 119 -4.88 -13.81 -11.91
CA ILE A 119 -3.61 -13.35 -11.34
C ILE A 119 -3.79 -12.89 -9.89
N PHE A 120 -4.85 -12.13 -9.61
CA PHE A 120 -5.13 -11.65 -8.26
C PHE A 120 -5.44 -12.80 -7.29
N ARG A 121 -6.24 -13.77 -7.75
CA ARG A 121 -6.58 -14.97 -6.99
C ARG A 121 -5.32 -15.74 -6.62
N ASP A 122 -4.44 -15.99 -7.60
CA ASP A 122 -3.19 -16.71 -7.38
C ASP A 122 -2.31 -16.04 -6.34
N PHE A 123 -2.16 -14.72 -6.43
CA PHE A 123 -1.46 -13.92 -5.43
C PHE A 123 -2.08 -14.07 -4.03
N LEU A 124 -3.40 -13.94 -3.91
CA LEU A 124 -4.08 -14.06 -2.61
C LEU A 124 -3.95 -15.45 -1.98
N HIS A 125 -3.83 -16.51 -2.79
CA HIS A 125 -3.73 -17.89 -2.30
C HIS A 125 -2.30 -18.33 -1.99
N LYS A 126 -1.29 -17.63 -2.51
CA LYS A 126 0.11 -18.10 -2.45
C LYS A 126 1.03 -17.16 -1.67
N GLU A 127 0.76 -15.85 -1.71
CA GLU A 127 1.75 -14.84 -1.31
C GLU A 127 1.20 -13.81 -0.34
N TYR A 128 -0.07 -13.43 -0.48
CA TYR A 128 -0.70 -12.56 0.49
C TYR A 128 -0.94 -13.31 1.79
N GLY A 129 -0.68 -12.69 2.93
CA GLY A 129 -1.25 -13.22 4.16
C GLY A 129 -1.71 -12.17 5.17
N GLY A 130 -1.97 -10.94 4.72
CA GLY A 130 -2.54 -9.94 5.60
C GLY A 130 -1.98 -8.54 5.42
N PRO A 131 -2.37 -7.63 6.33
CA PRO A 131 -2.25 -6.21 6.09
C PRO A 131 -0.79 -5.80 5.91
N GLY A 132 -0.55 -4.90 4.95
CA GLY A 132 0.79 -4.45 4.60
C GLY A 132 1.60 -5.41 3.73
N THR A 133 1.03 -6.52 3.25
CA THR A 133 1.71 -7.44 2.30
C THR A 133 1.15 -7.45 0.89
N LEU A 134 0.34 -6.45 0.57
CA LEU A 134 -0.08 -6.24 -0.80
C LEU A 134 1.13 -5.91 -1.70
N LEU A 135 1.47 -6.81 -2.61
CA LEU A 135 2.58 -6.63 -3.55
C LEU A 135 2.13 -5.87 -4.80
N VAL A 136 3.06 -5.16 -5.43
CA VAL A 136 2.82 -4.46 -6.71
C VAL A 136 2.97 -5.42 -7.91
N GLU A 137 3.76 -6.49 -7.73
CA GLU A 137 4.11 -7.45 -8.77
C GLU A 137 2.89 -8.08 -9.47
N PRO A 138 1.86 -8.59 -8.76
CA PRO A 138 0.67 -9.15 -9.41
C PRO A 138 -0.02 -8.16 -10.36
N PHE A 139 -0.02 -6.87 -10.05
CA PHE A 139 -0.64 -5.84 -10.89
C PHE A 139 0.22 -5.49 -12.11
N THR A 140 1.54 -5.64 -11.98
CA THR A 140 2.46 -5.53 -13.12
C THR A 140 2.27 -6.72 -14.06
N ASP A 141 2.10 -7.92 -13.51
CA ASP A 141 1.79 -9.13 -14.27
C ASP A 141 0.45 -9.04 -14.99
N MET A 142 -0.58 -8.45 -14.37
CA MET A 142 -1.84 -8.13 -15.05
C MET A 142 -1.61 -7.27 -16.30
N LEU A 143 -0.82 -6.20 -16.18
CA LEU A 143 -0.51 -5.33 -17.31
C LEU A 143 0.21 -6.07 -18.44
N VAL A 144 1.21 -6.89 -18.08
CA VAL A 144 1.99 -7.68 -19.04
C VAL A 144 1.11 -8.73 -19.71
N ALA A 145 0.37 -9.54 -18.94
CA ALA A 145 -0.49 -10.60 -19.44
C ALA A 145 -1.57 -10.07 -20.37
N LEU A 146 -2.21 -8.94 -20.04
CA LEU A 146 -3.20 -8.31 -20.91
C LEU A 146 -2.57 -7.80 -22.22
N ARG A 147 -1.36 -7.23 -22.15
CA ARG A 147 -0.63 -6.75 -23.34
C ARG A 147 -0.21 -7.89 -24.26
N GLU A 148 0.32 -8.98 -23.69
CA GLU A 148 0.74 -10.17 -24.44
C GLU A 148 -0.45 -10.86 -25.12
N LYS A 149 -1.61 -10.89 -24.44
CA LYS A 149 -2.87 -11.37 -24.99
C LYS A 149 -3.53 -10.38 -25.97
N LYS A 150 -2.92 -9.21 -26.19
CA LYS A 150 -3.43 -8.11 -27.04
C LYS A 150 -4.84 -7.63 -26.65
N LEU A 151 -5.16 -7.69 -25.35
CA LEU A 151 -6.44 -7.28 -24.82
C LEU A 151 -6.50 -5.74 -24.63
N PRO A 152 -7.67 -5.13 -24.82
CA PRO A 152 -7.82 -3.68 -24.72
C PRO A 152 -7.70 -3.18 -23.29
N GLY A 153 -7.31 -1.90 -23.16
CA GLY A 153 -7.38 -1.19 -21.88
C GLY A 153 -6.47 -1.73 -20.78
N ALA A 154 -5.40 -2.47 -21.11
CA ALA A 154 -4.51 -3.09 -20.13
C ALA A 154 -4.01 -2.14 -19.00
N PRO A 155 -3.54 -0.91 -19.30
CA PRO A 155 -3.13 0.03 -18.23
C PRO A 155 -4.29 0.46 -17.34
N VAL A 156 -5.49 0.60 -17.91
CA VAL A 156 -6.69 1.01 -17.18
C VAL A 156 -7.15 -0.11 -16.24
N ALA A 157 -7.17 -1.35 -16.74
CA ALA A 157 -7.52 -2.53 -15.95
C ALA A 157 -6.55 -2.75 -14.78
N ALA A 158 -5.25 -2.76 -15.05
CA ALA A 158 -4.23 -2.94 -14.01
C ALA A 158 -4.28 -1.81 -12.95
N ARG A 159 -4.45 -0.56 -13.38
CA ARG A 159 -4.60 0.58 -12.46
C ARG A 159 -5.87 0.49 -11.61
N ALA A 160 -6.99 0.10 -12.22
CA ALA A 160 -8.23 -0.10 -11.48
C ALA A 160 -8.10 -1.22 -10.44
N ALA A 161 -7.39 -2.30 -10.80
CA ALA A 161 -7.14 -3.42 -9.91
C ALA A 161 -6.30 -3.02 -8.68
N ILE A 162 -5.13 -2.41 -8.87
CA ILE A 162 -4.27 -2.00 -7.75
C ILE A 162 -4.96 -0.98 -6.85
N LEU A 163 -5.67 -0.02 -7.44
CA LEU A 163 -6.37 1.00 -6.66
C LEU A 163 -7.48 0.37 -5.80
N TRP A 164 -8.21 -0.60 -6.35
CA TRP A 164 -9.20 -1.32 -5.54
C TRP A 164 -8.50 -2.08 -4.40
N ALA A 165 -7.47 -2.87 -4.71
CA ALA A 165 -6.81 -3.71 -3.72
C ALA A 165 -6.25 -2.91 -2.55
N GLN A 166 -5.56 -1.80 -2.83
CA GLN A 166 -5.03 -0.88 -1.82
C GLN A 166 -6.10 -0.28 -0.89
N ASN A 167 -7.34 -0.15 -1.35
CA ASN A 167 -8.40 0.48 -0.58
C ASN A 167 -9.20 -0.49 0.28
N TYR A 168 -9.20 -1.78 -0.06
CA TYR A 168 -10.16 -2.75 0.48
C TYR A 168 -9.50 -3.98 1.11
N VAL A 169 -8.50 -4.60 0.47
CA VAL A 169 -7.97 -5.92 0.86
C VAL A 169 -7.51 -5.98 2.32
N ASP A 170 -6.68 -5.03 2.74
CA ASP A 170 -6.17 -4.98 4.12
C ASP A 170 -7.32 -4.76 5.13
N LYS A 171 -8.30 -3.90 4.80
CA LYS A 171 -9.45 -3.60 5.68
C LYS A 171 -10.39 -4.78 5.78
N ASP A 172 -10.63 -5.47 4.67
CA ASP A 172 -11.48 -6.65 4.62
C ASP A 172 -10.83 -7.80 5.39
N TRP A 173 -9.49 -7.92 5.34
CA TRP A 173 -8.74 -8.85 6.17
C TRP A 173 -8.90 -8.56 7.67
N GLU A 174 -8.73 -7.31 8.08
CA GLU A 174 -8.94 -6.91 9.48
C GLU A 174 -10.37 -7.26 9.94
N LEU A 175 -11.37 -6.93 9.12
CA LEU A 175 -12.78 -7.24 9.39
C LEU A 175 -13.04 -8.76 9.44
N TRP A 176 -12.36 -9.53 8.58
CA TRP A 176 -12.46 -11.00 8.56
C TRP A 176 -12.04 -11.61 9.89
N ASN A 177 -10.91 -11.14 10.43
CA ASN A 177 -10.34 -11.64 11.68
C ASN A 177 -11.01 -11.07 12.95
N CYS A 178 -11.74 -9.96 12.83
CA CYS A 178 -12.54 -9.41 13.94
C CYS A 178 -13.82 -10.20 14.24
N LYS A 179 -14.20 -11.17 13.39
CA LYS A 179 -15.40 -11.97 13.62
C LYS A 179 -15.13 -12.95 14.79
N PRO A 180 -15.98 -12.97 15.84
CA PRO A 180 -15.83 -13.95 16.90
C PRO A 180 -15.97 -15.37 16.31
N PRO A 181 -15.25 -16.37 16.86
CA PRO A 181 -15.44 -17.75 16.46
C PRO A 181 -16.93 -18.12 16.64
N LYS A 182 -17.49 -18.80 15.62
CA LYS A 182 -18.86 -19.31 15.65
C LYS A 182 -19.03 -20.45 16.63
#